data_AF-A0A9E2ADX5-F1
#
_entry.id   AF-A0A9E2ADX5-F1
#
_cell.length_a   1.000
_cell.length_b   1.000
_cell.length_c   1.000
_cell.angle_alpha   90.00
_cell.angle_beta   90.00
_cell.angle_gamma   90.00
#
_symmetry.space_group_name_H-M   'P 1'
#
loop_
_entity.id
_entity.type
_entity.pdbx_description
1 polymer ?
#
loop_
_entity_poly.entity_id
_entity_poly.type
_entity_poly.pdbx_seq_one_letter_code
_entity_poly.pdbx_strand_id
1 'polypeptide(L)'
;MVTVVARPCATCGAMGDSPFCTSCGLRRDGRGTAAPTPTATTSASPTAPITFWIQLVAVAGIGAAIGIVGWDTLAVPTREITEWVTGTLSIDPTLTDPAACGVDDTLCYSRAAALSLIGVLAVAVALVLFRLPLMKLLRAVIGRLPAVTRPVLSAVLATAVFTMAYANIHTEPGLAADGVVPVDWFPALVGVTTFLVTAFASSPGGLARGVFRARDAIPTLIRILVVFGLPLATSQLLIGNLEWSAIAQEQFVILGSVLVGSMAFIPSIHRRAS
;
A
#
# COMPACT_ATOMS: atom_id res chain seq x y z
N MET A 1 41.64 -16.05 26.38
CA MET A 1 40.65 -15.61 25.36
C MET A 1 41.02 -16.28 24.05
N VAL A 2 40.14 -17.10 23.47
CA VAL A 2 40.36 -17.73 22.16
C VAL A 2 39.73 -16.83 21.11
N THR A 3 40.56 -16.18 20.29
CA THR A 3 40.11 -15.37 19.16
C THR A 3 39.63 -16.32 18.05
N VAL A 4 38.33 -16.39 17.83
CA VAL A 4 37.75 -17.11 16.68
C VAL A 4 37.95 -16.24 15.45
N VAL A 5 38.76 -16.70 14.50
CA VAL A 5 39.00 -16.00 13.24
C VAL A 5 37.87 -16.34 12.27
N ALA A 6 37.12 -15.32 11.85
CA ALA A 6 36.08 -15.45 10.82
C ALA A 6 36.67 -16.08 9.55
N ARG A 7 35.98 -17.11 9.01
CA ARG A 7 36.42 -17.79 7.77
C ARG A 7 35.41 -17.53 6.65
N PRO A 8 35.88 -17.27 5.41
CA PRO A 8 35.00 -17.15 4.26
C PRO A 8 34.36 -18.51 3.93
N CYS A 9 33.09 -18.50 3.53
CA CYS A 9 32.42 -19.70 3.03
C CYS A 9 33.03 -20.11 1.67
N ALA A 10 33.46 -21.37 1.55
CA ALA A 10 34.07 -21.88 0.31
C ALA A 10 33.13 -21.83 -0.91
N THR A 11 31.80 -21.83 -0.71
CA THR A 11 30.82 -21.86 -1.79
C THR A 11 30.41 -20.46 -2.25
N CYS A 12 30.23 -19.51 -1.32
CA CYS A 12 29.65 -18.19 -1.63
C CYS A 12 30.47 -17.00 -1.11
N GLY A 13 31.63 -17.23 -0.49
CA GLY A 13 32.54 -16.18 -0.01
C GLY A 13 32.10 -15.43 1.26
N ALA A 14 30.90 -15.68 1.79
CA ALA A 14 30.38 -14.93 2.94
C ALA A 14 31.21 -15.15 4.23
N MET A 15 31.55 -14.06 4.91
CA MET A 15 32.28 -14.02 6.19
C MET A 15 31.38 -14.35 7.38
N GLY A 16 31.95 -14.93 8.44
CA GLY A 16 31.26 -15.16 9.71
C GLY A 16 31.89 -16.25 10.56
N ASP A 17 31.42 -16.32 11.80
CA ASP A 17 32.01 -17.18 12.83
C ASP A 17 31.18 -18.45 13.10
N SER A 18 29.99 -18.54 12.50
CA SER A 18 29.13 -19.71 12.59
C SER A 18 29.65 -20.88 11.75
N PRO A 19 29.48 -22.14 12.22
CA PRO A 19 29.83 -23.33 11.44
C PRO A 19 28.98 -23.47 10.17
N PHE A 20 27.81 -22.82 10.12
CA PHE A 20 26.93 -22.75 8.95
C PHE A 20 27.00 -21.38 8.31
N CYS A 21 27.05 -21.34 6.98
CA CYS A 21 26.95 -20.10 6.22
C CYS A 21 25.50 -19.61 6.24
N THR A 22 25.26 -18.40 6.73
CA THR A 22 23.91 -17.80 6.76
C THR A 22 23.36 -17.48 5.37
N SER A 23 24.23 -17.27 4.37
CA SER A 23 23.83 -16.97 3.00
C SER A 23 23.38 -18.22 2.22
N CYS A 24 24.07 -19.35 2.37
CA CYS A 24 23.80 -20.55 1.56
C CYS A 24 23.36 -21.80 2.36
N GLY A 25 23.36 -21.74 3.69
CA GLY A 25 22.97 -22.86 4.56
C GLY A 25 23.98 -24.00 4.66
N LEU A 26 25.05 -23.98 3.86
CA LEU A 26 26.07 -25.02 3.86
C LEU A 26 27.05 -24.85 5.02
N ARG A 27 27.57 -25.98 5.51
CA ARG A 27 28.60 -26.04 6.54
C ARG A 27 29.94 -25.54 5.97
N ARG A 28 30.63 -24.64 6.69
CA ARG A 28 31.85 -23.95 6.21
C ARG A 28 33.08 -24.86 6.08
N ASP A 29 33.06 -26.01 6.74
CA ASP A 29 34.19 -26.93 6.86
C ASP A 29 34.38 -27.85 5.65
N GLY A 30 33.55 -27.75 4.61
CA GLY A 30 33.75 -28.44 3.31
C GLY A 30 33.71 -29.97 3.37
N ARG A 31 33.61 -30.56 4.56
CA ARG A 31 33.39 -31.98 4.78
C ARG A 31 31.92 -32.27 4.59
N GLY A 32 31.58 -32.60 3.34
CA GLY A 32 30.28 -33.08 2.94
C GLY A 32 29.95 -34.43 3.58
N THR A 33 29.50 -34.42 4.82
CA THR A 33 28.38 -35.27 5.18
C THR A 33 27.15 -34.47 4.77
N ALA A 34 26.45 -34.93 3.74
CA ALA A 34 25.16 -34.38 3.35
C ALA A 34 24.37 -34.09 4.63
N ALA A 35 24.04 -32.82 4.86
CA ALA A 35 23.13 -32.47 5.93
C ALA A 35 21.92 -33.40 5.77
N PRO A 36 21.41 -34.03 6.85
CA PRO A 36 20.24 -34.88 6.75
C PRO A 36 19.21 -34.11 5.94
N THR A 37 18.85 -34.67 4.78
CA THR A 37 17.84 -34.12 3.89
C THR A 37 16.72 -33.65 4.81
N PRO A 38 16.43 -32.34 4.89
CA PRO A 38 15.34 -31.90 5.72
C PRO A 38 14.13 -32.62 5.16
N THR A 39 13.65 -33.63 5.91
CA THR A 39 12.46 -34.37 5.56
C THR A 39 11.40 -33.31 5.49
N ALA A 40 11.06 -32.92 4.27
CA ALA A 40 10.11 -31.87 3.95
C ALA A 40 8.70 -32.41 4.17
N THR A 41 8.46 -32.99 5.34
CA THR A 41 7.18 -32.93 6.01
C THR A 41 7.13 -31.59 6.73
N THR A 42 7.14 -30.50 5.95
CA THR A 42 6.34 -29.34 6.33
C THR A 42 4.90 -29.82 6.34
N SER A 43 4.48 -30.40 7.47
CA SER A 43 3.09 -30.40 7.87
C SER A 43 2.69 -28.93 7.82
N ALA A 44 1.95 -28.55 6.79
CA ALA A 44 1.29 -27.27 6.74
C ALA A 44 0.48 -27.20 8.04
N SER A 45 0.93 -26.36 8.97
CA SER A 45 0.27 -26.25 10.27
C SER A 45 -1.20 -25.91 9.99
N PRO A 46 -2.17 -26.70 10.50
CA PRO A 46 -3.59 -26.52 10.21
C PRO A 46 -4.15 -25.15 10.66
N THR A 47 -3.36 -24.36 11.38
CA THR A 47 -3.67 -23.00 11.85
C THR A 47 -3.38 -21.89 10.83
N ALA A 48 -2.57 -22.17 9.78
CA ALA A 48 -2.25 -21.20 8.73
C ALA A 48 -3.48 -20.66 7.98
N PRO A 49 -4.45 -21.50 7.53
CA PRO A 49 -5.63 -20.99 6.84
C PRO A 49 -6.54 -20.17 7.78
N ILE A 50 -6.73 -20.59 9.03
CA ILE A 50 -7.61 -19.91 9.99
C ILE A 50 -7.07 -18.51 10.31
N THR A 51 -5.76 -18.40 10.56
CA THR A 51 -5.14 -17.11 10.90
C THR A 51 -5.27 -16.10 9.77
N PHE A 52 -5.17 -16.54 8.51
CA PHE A 52 -5.36 -15.67 7.34
C PHE A 52 -6.78 -15.08 7.28
N TRP A 53 -7.81 -15.91 7.47
CA TRP A 53 -9.20 -15.44 7.45
C TRP A 53 -9.51 -14.50 8.61
N ILE A 54 -8.99 -14.78 9.82
CA ILE A 54 -9.13 -13.88 10.97
C ILE A 54 -8.52 -12.51 10.66
N GLN A 55 -7.34 -12.48 10.05
CA GLN A 55 -6.68 -11.24 9.67
C GLN A 55 -7.43 -10.48 8.58
N LEU A 56 -7.95 -11.19 7.58
CA LEU A 56 -8.76 -10.59 6.52
C LEU A 56 -10.00 -9.92 7.09
N VAL A 57 -10.73 -10.62 7.97
CA VAL A 57 -11.90 -10.08 8.68
C VAL A 57 -11.52 -8.91 9.58
N ALA A 58 -10.40 -9.00 10.29
CA ALA A 58 -9.91 -7.90 11.12
C ALA A 58 -9.58 -6.66 10.28
N VAL A 59 -8.92 -6.81 9.13
CA VAL A 59 -8.64 -5.70 8.21
C VAL A 59 -9.92 -5.10 7.65
N ALA A 60 -10.87 -5.94 7.21
CA ALA A 60 -12.16 -5.47 6.72
C ALA A 60 -12.93 -4.70 7.81
N GLY A 61 -13.00 -5.25 9.02
CA GLY A 61 -13.68 -4.62 10.15
C GLY A 61 -13.03 -3.33 10.62
N ILE A 62 -11.69 -3.30 10.76
CA ILE A 62 -10.95 -2.07 11.10
C ILE A 62 -11.08 -1.05 9.98
N GLY A 63 -10.98 -1.45 8.72
CA GLY A 63 -11.13 -0.56 7.58
C GLY A 63 -12.53 0.04 7.48
N ALA A 64 -13.56 -0.74 7.76
CA ALA A 64 -14.93 -0.25 7.86
C ALA A 64 -15.11 0.71 9.04
N ALA A 65 -14.53 0.41 10.21
CA ALA A 65 -14.56 1.34 11.35
C ALA A 65 -13.84 2.66 11.03
N ILE A 66 -12.70 2.61 10.34
CA ILE A 66 -11.98 3.80 9.85
C ILE A 66 -12.85 4.60 8.87
N GLY A 67 -13.51 3.92 7.93
CA GLY A 67 -14.33 4.57 6.91
C GLY A 67 -15.65 5.13 7.44
N ILE A 68 -16.31 4.48 8.40
CA ILE A 68 -17.62 4.89 8.92
C ILE A 68 -17.47 5.86 10.10
N VAL A 69 -16.61 5.53 11.07
CA VAL A 69 -16.45 6.31 12.31
C VAL A 69 -15.35 7.35 12.15
N GLY A 70 -14.28 6.99 11.45
CA GLY A 70 -13.11 7.85 11.26
C GLY A 70 -13.26 8.88 10.14
N TRP A 71 -14.32 8.81 9.32
CA TRP A 71 -14.51 9.62 8.11
C TRP A 71 -14.21 11.10 8.32
N ASP A 72 -15.01 11.75 9.17
CA ASP A 72 -14.93 13.18 9.41
C ASP A 72 -13.63 13.55 10.11
N THR A 73 -13.22 12.75 11.11
CA THR A 73 -12.01 13.02 11.90
C THR A 73 -10.75 12.94 11.03
N LEU A 74 -10.68 11.98 10.11
CA LEU A 74 -9.54 11.79 9.22
C LEU A 74 -9.55 12.78 8.04
N ALA A 75 -10.69 13.38 7.69
CA ALA A 75 -10.76 14.46 6.72
C ALA A 75 -10.24 15.81 7.27
N VAL A 76 -10.24 16.01 8.61
CA VAL A 76 -9.83 17.28 9.22
C VAL A 76 -8.46 17.76 8.73
N PRO A 77 -7.36 16.97 8.77
CA PRO A 77 -6.05 17.47 8.39
C PRO A 77 -5.97 17.96 6.95
N THR A 78 -6.60 17.26 6.00
CA THR A 78 -6.62 17.64 4.58
C THR A 78 -7.50 18.87 4.35
N ARG A 79 -8.61 18.99 5.08
CA ARG A 79 -9.50 20.17 5.01
C ARG A 79 -8.82 21.42 5.56
N GLU A 80 -8.25 21.36 6.76
CA GLU A 80 -7.54 22.48 7.39
C GLU A 80 -6.37 22.97 6.53
N ILE A 81 -5.62 22.06 5.89
CA ILE A 81 -4.55 22.44 4.96
C ILE A 81 -5.13 23.11 3.71
N THR A 82 -6.23 22.59 3.16
CA THR A 82 -6.88 23.19 1.99
C THR A 82 -7.35 24.60 2.30
N GLU A 83 -8.07 24.78 3.41
CA GLU A 83 -8.54 26.09 3.90
C GLU A 83 -7.39 27.06 4.16
N TRP A 84 -6.30 26.59 4.78
CA TRP A 84 -5.11 27.41 5.01
C TRP A 84 -4.46 27.87 3.70
N VAL A 85 -4.32 26.99 2.71
CA VAL A 85 -3.71 27.35 1.41
C VAL A 85 -4.62 28.30 0.63
N THR A 86 -5.92 28.00 0.51
CA THR A 86 -6.86 28.85 -0.23
C THR A 86 -7.02 30.23 0.41
N GLY A 87 -7.06 30.29 1.75
CA GLY A 87 -7.08 31.54 2.50
C GLY A 87 -5.80 32.36 2.32
N THR A 88 -4.62 31.71 2.39
CA THR A 88 -3.33 32.40 2.20
C THR A 88 -3.18 32.97 0.79
N LEU A 89 -3.70 32.27 -0.22
CA LEU A 89 -3.65 32.68 -1.61
C LEU A 89 -4.82 33.60 -2.03
N SER A 90 -5.72 33.94 -1.10
CA SER A 90 -6.93 34.75 -1.38
C SER A 90 -7.75 34.20 -2.54
N ILE A 91 -7.85 32.87 -2.65
CA ILE A 91 -8.63 32.21 -3.69
C ILE A 91 -10.11 32.38 -3.35
N ASP A 92 -10.89 32.83 -4.33
CA ASP A 92 -12.33 32.96 -4.17
C ASP A 92 -12.93 31.57 -3.84
N PRO A 93 -13.67 31.42 -2.71
CA PRO A 93 -14.26 30.14 -2.32
C PRO A 93 -15.25 29.60 -3.36
N THR A 94 -15.84 30.46 -4.19
CA THR A 94 -16.72 30.02 -5.30
C THR A 94 -15.96 29.23 -6.37
N LEU A 95 -14.63 29.39 -6.48
CA LEU A 95 -13.79 28.60 -7.38
C LEU A 95 -13.48 27.20 -6.85
N THR A 96 -13.78 26.93 -5.57
CA THR A 96 -13.62 25.61 -4.96
C THR A 96 -14.90 24.78 -4.96
N ASP A 97 -16.03 25.42 -5.27
CA ASP A 97 -17.34 24.77 -5.33
C ASP A 97 -17.67 24.39 -6.79
N PRO A 98 -17.65 23.10 -7.15
CA PRO A 98 -18.03 22.67 -8.50
C PRO A 98 -19.51 22.96 -8.83
N ALA A 99 -20.38 23.17 -7.83
CA ALA A 99 -21.77 23.58 -8.05
C ALA A 99 -21.90 25.04 -8.48
N ALA A 100 -20.89 25.88 -8.23
CA ALA A 100 -20.84 27.26 -8.70
C ALA A 100 -20.43 27.36 -10.18
N CYS A 101 -19.93 26.27 -10.78
CA CYS A 101 -19.56 26.21 -12.19
C CYS A 101 -20.80 26.02 -13.09
N GLY A 102 -20.87 26.75 -14.20
CA GLY A 102 -21.85 26.45 -15.25
C GLY A 102 -21.59 25.09 -15.90
N VAL A 103 -22.66 24.39 -16.32
CA VAL A 103 -22.60 23.01 -16.85
C VAL A 103 -21.64 22.84 -18.04
N ASP A 104 -21.39 23.91 -18.80
CA ASP A 104 -20.51 23.89 -19.97
C ASP A 104 -19.06 24.32 -19.69
N ASP A 105 -18.73 24.80 -18.48
CA ASP A 105 -17.40 25.32 -18.16
C ASP A 105 -16.46 24.24 -17.60
N THR A 106 -15.95 23.42 -18.51
CA THR A 106 -14.95 22.38 -18.22
C THR A 106 -13.67 22.92 -17.55
N LEU A 107 -13.31 24.19 -17.80
CA LEU A 107 -12.16 24.84 -17.16
C LEU A 107 -12.45 25.21 -15.71
N CYS A 108 -13.68 25.62 -15.40
CA CYS A 108 -14.12 25.85 -14.03
C CYS A 108 -14.09 24.56 -13.22
N TYR A 109 -14.70 23.47 -13.72
CA TYR A 109 -14.69 22.17 -13.04
C TYR A 109 -13.29 21.62 -12.78
N SER A 110 -12.40 21.70 -13.78
CA SER A 110 -11.03 21.23 -13.62
C SER A 110 -10.23 22.08 -12.63
N ARG A 111 -10.48 23.39 -12.54
CA ARG A 111 -9.88 24.26 -11.52
C ARG A 111 -10.40 23.93 -10.13
N ALA A 112 -11.73 23.80 -9.95
CA ALA A 112 -12.33 23.43 -8.67
C ALA A 112 -11.79 22.07 -8.18
N ALA A 113 -11.72 21.07 -9.07
CA ALA A 113 -11.13 19.78 -8.77
C ALA A 113 -9.62 19.87 -8.44
N ALA A 114 -8.85 20.69 -9.15
CA ALA A 114 -7.44 20.87 -8.84
C ALA A 114 -7.22 21.52 -7.47
N LEU A 115 -8.08 22.49 -7.10
CA LEU A 115 -8.03 23.16 -5.81
C LEU A 115 -8.44 22.22 -4.66
N SER A 116 -9.45 21.37 -4.84
CA SER A 116 -9.86 20.40 -3.82
C SER A 116 -8.79 19.33 -3.55
N LEU A 117 -7.91 19.08 -4.52
CA LEU A 117 -6.76 18.17 -4.36
C LEU A 117 -5.56 18.79 -3.63
N ILE A 118 -5.53 20.09 -3.38
CA ILE A 118 -4.36 20.76 -2.76
C ILE A 118 -4.05 20.16 -1.39
N GLY A 119 -5.04 19.99 -0.52
CA GLY A 119 -4.82 19.41 0.81
C GLY A 119 -4.25 18.00 0.73
N VAL A 120 -4.77 17.17 -0.19
CA VAL A 120 -4.30 15.81 -0.42
C VAL A 120 -2.85 15.82 -0.94
N LEU A 121 -2.53 16.69 -1.89
CA LEU A 121 -1.17 16.84 -2.43
C LEU A 121 -0.20 17.33 -1.36
N ALA A 122 -0.59 18.28 -0.53
CA ALA A 122 0.21 18.78 0.57
C ALA A 122 0.49 17.69 1.61
N VAL A 123 -0.51 16.88 1.99
CA VAL A 123 -0.32 15.71 2.86
C VAL A 123 0.60 14.69 2.20
N ALA A 124 0.43 14.40 0.91
CA ALA A 124 1.30 13.47 0.18
C ALA A 124 2.76 13.97 0.16
N VAL A 125 2.98 15.26 -0.10
CA VAL A 125 4.31 15.89 -0.02
C VAL A 125 4.87 15.80 1.40
N ALA A 126 4.08 16.11 2.42
CA ALA A 126 4.50 15.97 3.81
C ALA A 126 4.90 14.52 4.15
N LEU A 127 4.11 13.53 3.74
CA LEU A 127 4.44 12.10 3.93
C LEU A 127 5.75 11.72 3.21
N VAL A 128 6.03 12.30 2.04
CA VAL A 128 7.29 12.09 1.31
C VAL A 128 8.46 12.75 2.03
N LEU A 129 8.32 13.99 2.49
CA LEU A 129 9.36 14.73 3.22
C LEU A 129 9.69 14.06 4.56
N PHE A 130 8.65 13.65 5.30
CA PHE A 130 8.76 12.97 6.59
C PHE A 130 8.84 11.44 6.46
N ARG A 131 9.08 10.89 5.25
CA ARG A 131 9.12 9.43 5.05
C ARG A 131 10.18 8.74 5.91
N LEU A 132 11.35 9.35 6.08
CA LEU A 132 12.44 8.75 6.87
C LEU A 132 12.10 8.67 8.37
N PRO A 133 11.68 9.75 9.04
CA PRO A 133 11.26 9.66 10.44
C PRO A 133 10.02 8.78 10.60
N LEU A 134 9.05 8.86 9.69
CA LEU A 134 7.88 7.98 9.70
C LEU A 134 8.29 6.50 9.62
N MET A 135 9.20 6.15 8.71
CA MET A 135 9.72 4.78 8.60
C MET A 135 10.55 4.35 9.82
N LYS A 136 11.18 5.27 10.55
CA LYS A 136 11.85 4.95 11.83
C LYS A 136 10.81 4.64 12.90
N LEU A 137 9.78 5.47 13.03
CA LEU A 137 8.67 5.26 13.97
C LEU A 137 7.94 3.95 13.66
N LEU A 138 7.56 3.74 12.39
CA LEU A 138 6.92 2.52 11.94
C LEU A 138 7.78 1.29 12.20
N ARG A 139 9.09 1.34 11.97
CA ARG A 139 9.99 0.23 12.32
C ARG A 139 10.06 -0.03 13.82
N ALA A 140 10.02 1.01 14.66
CA ALA A 140 9.98 0.85 16.10
C ALA A 140 8.69 0.16 16.58
N VAL A 141 7.54 0.50 15.98
CA VAL A 141 6.25 -0.13 16.27
C VAL A 141 6.18 -1.55 15.68
N ILE A 142 6.45 -1.71 14.39
CA ILE A 142 6.44 -2.99 13.66
C ILE A 142 7.44 -3.98 14.22
N GLY A 143 8.59 -3.51 14.70
CA GLY A 143 9.63 -4.35 15.29
C GLY A 143 9.17 -5.07 16.55
N ARG A 144 8.18 -4.50 17.27
CA ARG A 144 7.56 -5.11 18.46
C ARG A 144 6.41 -6.06 18.12
N LEU A 145 5.93 -6.05 16.87
CA LEU A 145 4.82 -6.89 16.44
C LEU A 145 5.30 -8.25 15.90
N PRO A 146 4.55 -9.33 16.17
CA PRO A 146 4.77 -10.63 15.53
C PRO A 146 4.80 -10.50 14.01
N ALA A 147 5.66 -11.27 13.33
CA ALA A 147 5.77 -11.23 11.87
C ALA A 147 4.42 -11.45 11.16
N VAL A 148 3.56 -12.26 11.76
CA VAL A 148 2.23 -12.63 11.29
C VAL A 148 1.27 -11.42 11.24
N THR A 149 1.41 -10.41 12.11
CA THR A 149 0.48 -9.26 12.16
C THR A 149 0.94 -8.05 11.34
N ARG A 150 2.16 -8.07 10.80
CA ARG A 150 2.71 -6.95 10.02
C ARG A 150 1.90 -6.60 8.77
N PRO A 151 1.35 -7.57 7.99
CA PRO A 151 0.50 -7.26 6.84
C PRO A 151 -0.78 -6.52 7.23
N VAL A 152 -1.37 -6.87 8.39
CA VAL A 152 -2.55 -6.19 8.93
C VAL A 152 -2.23 -4.73 9.21
N LEU A 153 -1.13 -4.44 9.90
CA LEU A 153 -0.77 -3.05 10.19
C LEU A 153 -0.52 -2.23 8.92
N SER A 154 0.17 -2.79 7.92
CA SER A 154 0.37 -2.08 6.65
C SER A 154 -0.94 -1.77 5.95
N ALA A 155 -1.90 -2.69 5.97
CA ALA A 155 -3.22 -2.48 5.39
C ALA A 155 -3.99 -1.39 6.15
N VAL A 156 -4.01 -1.44 7.49
CA VAL A 156 -4.67 -0.43 8.33
C VAL A 156 -4.09 0.97 8.11
N LEU A 157 -2.76 1.08 8.03
CA LEU A 157 -2.11 2.37 7.75
C LEU A 157 -2.42 2.89 6.35
N ALA A 158 -2.39 2.02 5.34
CA ALA A 158 -2.77 2.39 3.98
C ALA A 158 -4.23 2.86 3.92
N THR A 159 -5.15 2.15 4.58
CA THR A 159 -6.56 2.54 4.70
C THR A 159 -6.72 3.89 5.39
N ALA A 160 -6.03 4.13 6.50
CA ALA A 160 -6.11 5.41 7.22
C ALA A 160 -5.64 6.57 6.34
N VAL A 161 -4.47 6.45 5.69
CA VAL A 161 -3.94 7.47 4.79
C VAL A 161 -4.85 7.68 3.58
N PHE A 162 -5.38 6.60 3.00
CA PHE A 162 -6.34 6.67 1.92
C PHE A 162 -7.61 7.41 2.35
N THR A 163 -8.16 7.08 3.52
CA THR A 163 -9.39 7.71 4.06
C THR A 163 -9.19 9.20 4.27
N MET A 164 -8.04 9.63 4.79
CA MET A 164 -7.73 11.06 4.95
C MET A 164 -7.84 11.84 3.63
N ALA A 165 -7.39 11.25 2.53
CA ALA A 165 -7.47 11.86 1.20
C ALA A 165 -8.87 11.76 0.61
N TYR A 166 -9.46 10.57 0.67
CA TYR A 166 -10.72 10.25 0.01
C TYR A 166 -11.92 10.92 0.67
N ALA A 167 -11.94 10.99 2.01
CA ALA A 167 -13.01 11.62 2.77
C ALA A 167 -13.10 13.12 2.51
N ASN A 168 -11.96 13.80 2.30
CA ASN A 168 -11.93 15.23 1.96
C ASN A 168 -12.57 15.54 0.60
N ILE A 169 -12.48 14.61 -0.36
CA ILE A 169 -13.07 14.77 -1.70
C ILE A 169 -14.58 14.48 -1.68
N HIS A 170 -15.04 13.67 -0.72
CA HIS A 170 -16.40 13.16 -0.67
C HIS A 170 -17.16 13.60 0.60
N THR A 171 -16.97 14.85 1.02
CA THR A 171 -17.67 15.40 2.20
C THR A 171 -19.12 15.77 1.94
N GLU A 172 -19.58 15.79 0.68
CA GLU A 172 -20.93 16.25 0.35
C GLU A 172 -22.02 15.18 0.60
N PRO A 173 -23.05 15.51 1.41
CA PRO A 173 -24.16 14.62 1.70
C PRO A 173 -25.06 14.47 0.47
N GLY A 174 -24.85 13.41 -0.30
CA GLY A 174 -25.66 13.09 -1.49
C GLY A 174 -25.00 12.11 -2.45
N LEU A 175 -23.67 12.05 -2.43
CA LEU A 175 -22.86 11.12 -3.23
C LEU A 175 -22.73 9.72 -2.59
N ALA A 176 -23.28 9.51 -1.40
CA ALA A 176 -22.99 8.32 -0.58
C ALA A 176 -23.49 6.98 -1.15
N ALA A 177 -24.42 6.97 -2.11
CA ALA A 177 -25.15 5.76 -2.50
C ALA A 177 -24.65 5.07 -3.77
N ASP A 178 -24.04 5.78 -4.73
CA ASP A 178 -23.92 5.27 -6.10
C ASP A 178 -22.50 4.77 -6.45
N GLY A 179 -21.94 3.86 -5.66
CA GLY A 179 -20.63 3.24 -5.92
C GLY A 179 -20.70 1.72 -6.15
N VAL A 180 -19.54 1.08 -6.35
CA VAL A 180 -19.43 -0.40 -6.23
C VAL A 180 -19.78 -0.82 -4.80
N VAL A 181 -19.36 0.01 -3.84
CA VAL A 181 -19.77 -0.01 -2.44
C VAL A 181 -20.07 1.41 -1.99
N PRO A 182 -20.82 1.60 -0.89
CA PRO A 182 -20.98 2.92 -0.28
C PRO A 182 -19.62 3.60 -0.04
N VAL A 183 -19.60 4.91 -0.22
CA VAL A 183 -18.37 5.73 -0.23
C VAL A 183 -17.58 5.60 1.08
N ASP A 184 -18.29 5.53 2.21
CA ASP A 184 -17.77 5.32 3.56
C ASP A 184 -17.26 3.89 3.81
N TRP A 185 -17.73 2.88 3.05
CA TRP A 185 -17.24 1.51 3.11
C TRP A 185 -16.04 1.25 2.21
N PHE A 186 -15.83 2.09 1.19
CA PHE A 186 -14.75 1.92 0.22
C PHE A 186 -13.33 1.84 0.82
N PRO A 187 -12.98 2.60 1.89
CA PRO A 187 -11.69 2.42 2.57
C PRO A 187 -11.42 1.00 3.08
N ALA A 188 -12.47 0.26 3.47
CA ALA A 188 -12.34 -1.14 3.87
C ALA A 188 -11.88 -2.01 2.70
N LEU A 189 -12.40 -1.76 1.49
CA LEU A 189 -12.01 -2.48 0.28
C LEU A 189 -10.56 -2.19 -0.13
N VAL A 190 -10.11 -0.95 0.03
CA VAL A 190 -8.70 -0.56 -0.15
C VAL A 190 -7.80 -1.29 0.86
N GLY A 191 -8.22 -1.39 2.11
CA GLY A 191 -7.52 -2.12 3.16
C GLY A 191 -7.40 -3.60 2.87
N VAL A 192 -8.52 -4.24 2.53
CA VAL A 192 -8.57 -5.66 2.15
C VAL A 192 -7.65 -5.92 0.96
N THR A 193 -7.71 -5.09 -0.08
CA THR A 193 -6.84 -5.22 -1.25
C THR A 193 -5.37 -5.11 -0.86
N THR A 194 -5.01 -4.10 -0.07
CA THR A 194 -3.64 -3.92 0.41
C THR A 194 -3.17 -5.12 1.25
N PHE A 195 -4.03 -5.64 2.13
CA PHE A 195 -3.75 -6.84 2.92
C PHE A 195 -3.53 -8.06 2.03
N LEU A 196 -4.40 -8.32 1.06
CA LEU A 196 -4.28 -9.46 0.16
C LEU A 196 -2.98 -9.41 -0.63
N VAL A 197 -2.60 -8.24 -1.18
CA VAL A 197 -1.35 -8.10 -1.92
C VAL A 197 -0.13 -8.29 -1.01
N THR A 198 -0.14 -7.71 0.20
CA THR A 198 0.99 -7.85 1.16
C THR A 198 1.11 -9.27 1.71
N ALA A 199 -0.01 -9.93 2.01
CA ALA A 199 -0.06 -11.33 2.41
C ALA A 199 0.41 -12.26 1.28
N PHE A 200 -0.03 -12.00 0.04
CA PHE A 200 0.43 -12.73 -1.14
C PHE A 200 1.93 -12.56 -1.38
N ALA A 201 2.46 -11.33 -1.25
CA ALA A 201 3.89 -11.04 -1.35
C ALA A 201 4.74 -11.73 -0.28
N SER A 202 4.13 -11.98 0.89
CA SER A 202 4.77 -12.67 2.00
C SER A 202 4.66 -14.19 1.91
N SER A 203 3.85 -14.70 0.98
CA SER A 203 3.65 -16.13 0.82
C SER A 203 4.90 -16.82 0.26
N PRO A 204 5.38 -17.90 0.89
CA PRO A 204 6.52 -18.66 0.39
C PRO A 204 6.21 -19.45 -0.89
N GLY A 205 4.99 -19.41 -1.43
CA GLY A 205 4.55 -20.16 -2.62
C GLY A 205 5.13 -19.70 -3.96
N GLY A 206 5.05 -20.57 -4.97
CA GLY A 206 5.73 -20.41 -6.27
C GLY A 206 5.17 -19.27 -7.16
N LEU A 207 3.85 -19.10 -7.24
CA LEU A 207 3.23 -18.07 -8.10
C LEU A 207 3.62 -16.66 -7.66
N ALA A 208 3.52 -16.35 -6.36
CA ALA A 208 3.95 -15.07 -5.81
C ALA A 208 5.44 -14.81 -6.12
N ARG A 209 6.31 -15.80 -5.88
CA ARG A 209 7.73 -15.70 -6.21
C ARG A 209 7.98 -15.39 -7.69
N GLY A 210 7.25 -16.04 -8.60
CA GLY A 210 7.36 -15.79 -10.04
C GLY A 210 6.97 -14.36 -10.41
N VAL A 211 5.82 -13.90 -9.93
CA VAL A 211 5.30 -12.55 -10.19
C VAL A 211 6.26 -11.48 -9.65
N PHE A 212 6.72 -11.59 -8.40
CA PHE A 212 7.61 -10.59 -7.81
C PHE A 212 9.01 -10.60 -8.42
N ARG A 213 9.52 -11.75 -8.88
CA ARG A 213 10.79 -11.81 -9.64
C ARG A 213 10.66 -11.14 -11.00
N ALA A 214 9.59 -11.43 -11.75
CA ALA A 214 9.34 -10.78 -13.03
C ALA A 214 9.22 -9.26 -12.87
N ARG A 215 8.48 -8.82 -11.85
CA ARG A 215 8.38 -7.40 -11.47
C ARG A 215 9.73 -6.80 -11.11
N ASP A 216 10.55 -7.48 -10.32
CA ASP A 216 11.85 -6.96 -9.88
C ASP A 216 12.85 -6.77 -11.03
N ALA A 217 12.65 -7.46 -12.16
CA ALA A 217 13.38 -7.24 -13.40
C ALA A 217 12.99 -5.95 -14.12
N ILE A 218 11.82 -5.37 -13.81
CA ILE A 218 11.36 -4.12 -14.42
C ILE A 218 12.09 -2.93 -13.76
N PRO A 219 12.71 -2.03 -14.54
CA PRO A 219 13.30 -0.80 -14.02
C PRO A 219 12.32 0.01 -13.17
N THR A 220 12.81 0.65 -12.10
CA THR A 220 11.97 1.47 -11.21
C THR A 220 11.22 2.56 -11.98
N LEU A 221 11.86 3.18 -12.97
CA LEU A 221 11.22 4.21 -13.80
C LEU A 221 9.98 3.67 -14.53
N ILE A 222 10.09 2.50 -15.15
CA ILE A 222 8.96 1.86 -15.84
C ILE A 222 7.86 1.50 -14.84
N ARG A 223 8.21 1.02 -13.64
CA ARG A 223 7.23 0.78 -12.58
C ARG A 223 6.48 2.04 -12.17
N ILE A 224 7.19 3.16 -12.01
CA ILE A 224 6.58 4.47 -11.74
C ILE A 224 5.63 4.85 -12.88
N LEU A 225 6.09 4.75 -14.14
CA LEU A 225 5.27 5.05 -15.31
C LEU A 225 4.01 4.17 -15.38
N VAL A 226 4.10 2.89 -15.04
CA VAL A 226 2.93 1.99 -15.00
C VAL A 226 1.97 2.40 -13.87
N VAL A 227 2.49 2.72 -12.69
CA VAL A 227 1.66 3.09 -11.53
C VAL A 227 0.90 4.38 -11.73
N PHE A 228 1.45 5.35 -12.47
CA PHE A 228 0.73 6.60 -12.79
C PHE A 228 -0.02 6.53 -14.13
N GLY A 229 0.62 5.94 -15.13
CA GLY A 229 0.10 5.88 -16.50
C GLY A 229 -1.09 4.95 -16.64
N LEU A 230 -1.11 3.80 -15.95
CA LEU A 230 -2.23 2.86 -16.06
C LEU A 230 -3.51 3.45 -15.45
N PRO A 231 -3.54 3.99 -14.22
CA PRO A 231 -4.73 4.66 -13.69
C PRO A 231 -5.20 5.82 -14.54
N LEU A 232 -4.28 6.64 -15.05
CA LEU A 232 -4.62 7.76 -15.92
C LEU A 232 -5.27 7.26 -17.22
N ALA A 233 -4.66 6.27 -17.88
CA ALA A 233 -5.22 5.67 -19.09
C ALA A 233 -6.57 5.01 -18.83
N THR A 234 -6.73 4.26 -17.72
CA THR A 234 -8.00 3.66 -17.33
C THR A 234 -9.06 4.72 -17.06
N SER A 235 -8.72 5.80 -16.36
CA SER A 235 -9.64 6.92 -16.14
C SER A 235 -10.11 7.53 -17.47
N GLN A 236 -9.20 7.78 -18.42
CA GLN A 236 -9.57 8.31 -19.74
C GLN A 236 -10.44 7.34 -20.54
N LEU A 237 -10.18 6.03 -20.44
CA LEU A 237 -10.99 5.02 -21.13
C LEU A 237 -12.39 4.86 -20.51
N LEU A 238 -12.57 5.15 -19.23
CA LEU A 238 -13.87 5.05 -18.56
C LEU A 238 -14.78 6.24 -18.88
N ILE A 239 -14.20 7.43 -19.13
CA ILE A 239 -14.94 8.61 -19.56
C ILE A 239 -15.67 8.30 -20.88
N GLY A 240 -16.99 8.10 -20.79
CA GLY A 240 -17.89 7.96 -21.93
C GLY A 240 -18.14 6.54 -22.45
N ASN A 241 -17.50 5.49 -21.90
CA ASN A 241 -17.64 4.12 -22.41
C ASN A 241 -18.45 3.16 -21.52
N LEU A 242 -18.72 3.50 -20.26
CA LEU A 242 -19.49 2.65 -19.34
C LEU A 242 -20.71 3.37 -18.78
N GLU A 243 -21.83 2.66 -18.70
CA GLU A 243 -23.07 3.09 -18.03
C GLU A 243 -22.96 3.06 -16.48
N TRP A 244 -21.75 2.97 -15.93
CA TRP A 244 -21.52 2.97 -14.49
C TRP A 244 -21.61 4.40 -13.95
N SER A 245 -22.08 4.54 -12.71
CA SER A 245 -22.02 5.81 -11.99
C SER A 245 -20.58 6.32 -11.90
N ALA A 246 -20.43 7.66 -11.86
CA ALA A 246 -19.11 8.29 -11.78
C ALA A 246 -18.29 7.78 -10.58
N ILE A 247 -18.94 7.57 -9.44
CA ILE A 247 -18.30 7.06 -8.22
C ILE A 247 -17.88 5.59 -8.40
N ALA A 248 -18.67 4.74 -9.06
CA ALA A 248 -18.26 3.36 -9.33
C ALA A 248 -17.04 3.31 -10.26
N GLN A 249 -16.99 4.18 -11.28
CA GLN A 249 -15.82 4.32 -12.15
C GLN A 249 -14.59 4.80 -11.37
N GLU A 250 -14.74 5.79 -10.51
CA GLU A 250 -13.67 6.28 -9.64
C GLU A 250 -13.15 5.17 -8.71
N GLN A 251 -14.05 4.49 -7.99
CA GLN A 251 -13.70 3.38 -7.10
C GLN A 251 -12.96 2.27 -7.86
N PHE A 252 -13.36 1.97 -9.09
CA PHE A 252 -12.68 0.99 -9.93
C PHE A 252 -11.24 1.44 -10.28
N VAL A 253 -11.06 2.69 -10.71
CA VAL A 253 -9.73 3.25 -10.99
C VAL A 253 -8.86 3.23 -9.74
N ILE A 254 -9.40 3.66 -8.59
CA ILE A 254 -8.66 3.68 -7.32
C ILE A 254 -8.25 2.25 -6.93
N LEU A 255 -9.16 1.28 -6.99
CA LEU A 255 -8.86 -0.10 -6.61
C LEU A 255 -7.78 -0.71 -7.52
N GLY A 256 -7.89 -0.46 -8.84
CA GLY A 256 -6.87 -0.83 -9.80
C GLY A 256 -5.52 -0.18 -9.50
N SER A 257 -5.52 1.11 -9.15
CA SER A 257 -4.32 1.87 -8.78
C SER A 257 -3.66 1.32 -7.52
N VAL A 258 -4.44 1.01 -6.48
CA VAL A 258 -3.96 0.42 -5.24
C VAL A 258 -3.36 -0.95 -5.51
N LEU A 259 -4.03 -1.79 -6.31
CA LEU A 259 -3.53 -3.11 -6.68
C LEU A 259 -2.19 -3.01 -7.43
N VAL A 260 -2.13 -2.18 -8.46
CA VAL A 260 -0.96 -2.01 -9.32
C VAL A 260 0.20 -1.35 -8.55
N GLY A 261 -0.08 -0.31 -7.78
CA GLY A 261 0.89 0.37 -6.92
C GLY A 261 1.46 -0.55 -5.84
N SER A 262 0.59 -1.30 -5.15
CA SER A 262 1.01 -2.29 -4.16
C SER A 262 1.89 -3.35 -4.80
N MET A 263 1.47 -3.91 -5.94
CA MET A 263 2.26 -4.89 -6.68
C MET A 263 3.60 -4.31 -7.11
N ALA A 264 3.67 -3.06 -7.60
CA ALA A 264 4.90 -2.44 -8.10
C ALA A 264 5.95 -2.14 -7.02
N PHE A 265 5.51 -1.75 -5.81
CA PHE A 265 6.40 -1.19 -4.78
C PHE A 265 6.53 -1.99 -3.49
N ILE A 266 5.70 -3.02 -3.24
CA ILE A 266 5.88 -3.86 -2.05
C ILE A 266 7.28 -4.51 -2.08
N PRO A 267 8.09 -4.39 -1.02
CA PRO A 267 9.44 -4.95 -1.02
C PRO A 267 9.38 -6.47 -1.16
N SER A 268 10.09 -7.02 -2.15
CA SER A 268 10.24 -8.48 -2.25
C SER A 268 11.13 -8.97 -1.11
N ILE A 269 10.74 -10.07 -0.47
CA ILE A 269 11.53 -10.71 0.61
C ILE A 269 12.94 -11.09 0.10
N HIS A 270 13.10 -11.29 -1.20
CA HIS A 270 14.32 -11.80 -1.82
C HIS A 270 15.48 -10.80 -1.85
N ARG A 271 15.23 -9.48 -1.88
CA ARG A 271 16.31 -8.46 -1.85
C ARG A 271 16.98 -8.30 -0.48
N ARG A 272 16.40 -8.82 0.60
CA ARG A 272 17.01 -8.69 1.95
C ARG A 272 18.06 -9.77 2.25
N ALA A 273 18.22 -10.75 1.37
CA ALA A 273 19.14 -11.87 1.54
C ALA A 273 20.44 -11.76 0.71
N SER A 274 20.56 -10.73 -0.14
CA SER A 274 21.75 -10.39 -0.93
C SER A 274 22.43 -9.16 -0.36
#